data_AF-A0A7S1G9E9-F1
#
_entry.id   AF-A0A7S1G9E9-F1
#
_cell.length_a   1.000
_cell.length_b   1.000
_cell.length_c   1.000
_cell.angle_alpha   90.00
_cell.angle_beta   90.00
_cell.angle_gamma   90.00
#
_symmetry.space_group_name_H-M   'P 1'
#
loop_
_entity.id
_entity.type
_entity.pdbx_description
1 polymer ?
#
loop_
_entity_poly.entity_id
_entity_poly.type
_entity_poly.pdbx_seq_one_letter_code
_entity_poly.pdbx_strand_id
1 'polypeptide(L)'
;FAAADDDFSPNRHHNGTHSGSGSGGGGSRGVHWSIIASAVFQAVIAALIVVTSLKFVRKLSDVTIGFLVQSYLSVVLSFSGIYVMTFLLDKSSRAFAFPKEFWMGIRGHKSDYALFWPLVFELLYFSLMTMSTTGLGDVFPKLWYSRLMACCQMFISVVYSIVILSYGLNAIGARPVIERAASQRFAYIERQKSRRALKAEAQAAAERASAS
;
A
#
# COMPACT_ATOMS: atom_id res chain seq x y z
N PHE A 1 22.68 -24.35 -30.82
CA PHE A 1 22.28 -25.70 -30.37
C PHE A 1 21.08 -25.53 -29.46
N ALA A 2 19.82 -25.85 -29.78
CA ALA A 2 19.10 -26.49 -30.89
C ALA A 2 17.65 -25.93 -30.81
N ALA A 3 17.03 -25.41 -31.86
CA ALA A 3 16.25 -26.08 -32.92
C ALA A 3 15.00 -26.85 -32.41
N ALA A 4 13.82 -26.31 -32.76
CA ALA A 4 12.47 -26.90 -32.93
C ALA A 4 11.49 -25.70 -32.92
N ASP A 5 11.05 -25.09 -34.03
CA ASP A 5 10.38 -25.63 -35.20
C ASP A 5 9.36 -26.71 -34.85
N ASP A 6 8.14 -26.27 -34.51
CA ASP A 6 6.94 -27.06 -34.72
C ASP A 6 5.80 -26.17 -35.26
N ASP A 7 5.27 -26.70 -36.35
CA ASP A 7 4.32 -26.21 -37.33
C ASP A 7 2.89 -26.18 -36.77
N PHE A 8 2.20 -25.05 -36.87
CA PHE A 8 0.75 -24.99 -36.62
C PHE A 8 0.06 -24.14 -37.68
N SER A 9 -0.21 -24.76 -38.83
CA SER A 9 -1.23 -24.33 -39.77
C SER A 9 -2.64 -24.43 -39.15
N PRO A 10 -3.52 -23.47 -39.45
CA PRO A 10 -4.87 -23.85 -39.83
C PRO A 10 -5.35 -23.06 -41.05
N ASN A 11 -5.39 -23.75 -42.18
CA ASN A 11 -6.13 -23.33 -43.35
C ASN A 11 -7.61 -23.70 -43.12
N ARG A 12 -8.51 -22.71 -43.01
CA ARG A 12 -9.97 -22.95 -43.02
C ARG A 12 -10.68 -21.80 -43.74
N HIS A 13 -10.91 -22.01 -45.03
CA HIS A 13 -11.92 -21.28 -45.78
C HIS A 13 -13.31 -21.75 -45.33
N HIS A 14 -14.18 -20.81 -44.95
CA HIS A 14 -15.61 -20.95 -45.19
C HIS A 14 -16.25 -19.58 -45.41
N ASN A 15 -16.82 -19.45 -46.61
CA ASN A 15 -17.68 -18.37 -47.09
C ASN A 15 -19.04 -18.42 -46.36
N GLY A 16 -19.72 -17.27 -46.19
CA GLY A 16 -21.13 -17.26 -45.76
C GLY A 16 -21.61 -15.97 -45.09
N THR A 17 -22.11 -15.05 -45.92
CA THR A 17 -22.94 -13.88 -45.61
C THR A 17 -24.20 -14.20 -44.79
N HIS A 18 -24.60 -13.32 -43.85
CA HIS A 18 -25.93 -12.66 -43.82
C HIS A 18 -26.12 -11.78 -42.57
N SER A 19 -26.28 -10.48 -42.83
CA SER A 19 -27.25 -9.53 -42.25
C SER A 19 -28.00 -9.88 -40.96
N GLY A 20 -27.93 -8.97 -39.99
CA GLY A 20 -28.84 -8.89 -38.85
C GLY A 20 -28.66 -7.59 -38.07
N SER A 21 -29.26 -6.51 -38.57
CA SER A 21 -29.46 -5.26 -37.85
C SER A 21 -30.24 -5.47 -36.55
N GLY A 22 -29.82 -4.81 -35.46
CA GLY A 22 -30.66 -4.73 -34.28
C GLY A 22 -30.01 -3.99 -33.11
N SER A 23 -30.39 -2.71 -32.95
CA SER A 23 -30.54 -1.97 -31.69
C SER A 23 -29.30 -1.86 -30.77
N GLY A 24 -28.72 -0.69 -30.54
CA GLY A 24 -29.40 0.50 -30.03
C GLY A 24 -28.86 0.89 -28.65
N GLY A 25 -27.69 1.56 -28.62
CA GLY A 25 -27.48 2.74 -27.77
C GLY A 25 -27.32 2.66 -26.25
N GLY A 26 -27.16 1.47 -25.63
CA GLY A 26 -27.07 1.36 -24.16
C GLY A 26 -25.66 1.28 -23.54
N GLY A 27 -24.74 0.52 -24.13
CA GLY A 27 -23.50 0.10 -23.45
C GLY A 27 -22.38 1.13 -23.36
N SER A 28 -22.36 2.15 -24.22
CA SER A 28 -21.25 3.12 -24.23
C SER A 28 -21.30 4.04 -23.01
N ARG A 29 -22.50 4.43 -22.53
CA ARG A 29 -22.64 5.31 -21.37
C ARG A 29 -22.09 4.69 -20.09
N GLY A 30 -22.29 3.38 -19.88
CA GLY A 30 -21.82 2.69 -18.68
C GLY A 30 -20.30 2.71 -18.54
N VAL A 31 -19.59 2.43 -19.64
CA VAL A 31 -18.12 2.45 -19.67
C VAL A 31 -17.56 3.85 -19.40
N HIS A 32 -18.16 4.89 -19.99
CA HIS A 32 -17.76 6.28 -19.73
C HIS A 32 -17.97 6.67 -18.26
N TRP A 33 -19.08 6.26 -17.64
CA TRP A 33 -19.32 6.47 -16.22
C TRP A 33 -18.29 5.76 -15.32
N SER A 34 -17.86 4.54 -15.67
CA SER A 34 -16.81 3.82 -14.94
C SER A 34 -15.44 4.47 -15.06
N ILE A 35 -15.10 5.02 -16.23
CA ILE A 35 -13.85 5.77 -16.44
C ILE A 35 -13.87 7.06 -15.61
N ILE A 36 -14.97 7.81 -15.63
CA ILE A 36 -15.09 9.04 -14.83
C ILE A 36 -15.04 8.72 -13.33
N ALA A 37 -15.75 7.69 -12.88
CA ALA A 37 -15.77 7.28 -11.48
C ALA A 37 -14.38 6.85 -10.98
N SER A 38 -13.64 6.07 -11.77
CA SER A 38 -12.26 5.70 -11.44
C SER A 38 -11.32 6.91 -11.46
N ALA A 39 -11.53 7.89 -12.35
CA ALA A 39 -10.69 9.08 -12.45
C ALA A 39 -10.85 9.99 -11.23
N VAL A 40 -12.10 10.20 -10.82
CA VAL A 40 -12.42 10.94 -9.59
C VAL A 40 -11.85 10.23 -8.37
N PHE A 41 -12.03 8.91 -8.28
CA PHE A 41 -11.47 8.11 -7.18
C PHE A 41 -9.94 8.24 -7.11
N GLN A 42 -9.26 8.20 -8.25
CA GLN A 42 -7.82 8.35 -8.33
C GLN A 42 -7.34 9.78 -8.02
N ALA A 43 -8.09 10.80 -8.43
CA ALA A 43 -7.82 12.20 -8.04
C ALA A 43 -7.98 12.41 -6.53
N VAL A 44 -8.97 11.77 -5.91
CA VAL A 44 -9.14 11.78 -4.45
C VAL A 44 -7.96 11.10 -3.76
N ILE A 45 -7.51 9.93 -4.25
CA ILE A 45 -6.33 9.25 -3.71
C ILE A 45 -5.08 10.12 -3.86
N ALA A 46 -4.87 10.76 -5.00
CA ALA A 46 -3.74 11.66 -5.22
C ALA A 46 -3.79 12.87 -4.28
N ALA A 47 -4.97 13.47 -4.08
CA ALA A 47 -5.15 14.55 -3.12
C ALA A 47 -4.86 14.10 -1.68
N LEU A 48 -5.27 12.88 -1.29
CA LEU A 48 -4.93 12.29 0.01
C LEU A 48 -3.42 12.10 0.19
N ILE A 49 -2.70 11.68 -0.85
CA ILE A 49 -1.23 11.61 -0.84
C ILE A 49 -0.64 13.00 -0.64
N VAL A 50 -1.09 14.01 -1.38
CA VAL A 50 -0.59 15.40 -1.23
C VAL A 50 -0.87 15.93 0.18
N VAL A 51 -2.07 15.73 0.72
CA VAL A 51 -2.43 16.18 2.08
C VAL A 51 -1.60 15.47 3.14
N THR A 52 -1.36 14.16 3.00
CA THR A 52 -0.52 13.40 3.92
C THR A 52 0.95 13.84 3.84
N SER A 53 1.48 14.07 2.63
CA SER A 53 2.83 14.63 2.43
C SER A 53 2.98 16.04 3.00
N LEU A 54 1.98 16.91 2.82
CA LEU A 54 2.00 18.26 3.40
C LEU A 54 1.89 18.25 4.92
N LYS A 55 1.10 17.34 5.49
CA LYS A 55 1.05 17.12 6.95
C LYS A 55 2.38 16.59 7.49
N PHE A 56 3.05 15.71 6.75
CA PHE A 56 4.36 15.19 7.09
C PHE A 56 5.42 16.28 7.14
N VAL A 57 5.49 17.14 6.09
CA VAL A 57 6.44 18.26 6.03
C VAL A 57 6.22 19.26 7.18
N ARG A 58 4.99 19.42 7.65
CA ARG A 58 4.65 20.34 8.75
C ARG A 58 4.88 19.77 10.15
N LYS A 59 4.96 18.44 10.31
CA LYS A 59 5.16 17.76 11.62
C LYS A 59 6.33 16.80 11.56
N LEU A 60 7.51 17.31 11.18
CA LEU A 60 8.75 16.54 11.11
C LEU A 60 9.17 15.91 12.45
N SER A 61 8.60 16.32 13.59
CA SER A 61 9.00 15.84 14.93
C SER A 61 8.21 14.65 15.48
N ASP A 62 7.03 14.30 14.93
CA ASP A 62 6.18 13.21 15.45
C ASP A 62 5.63 12.33 14.32
N VAL A 63 6.52 11.55 13.70
CA VAL A 63 6.12 10.55 12.72
C VAL A 63 5.57 9.33 13.46
N THR A 64 4.25 9.23 13.52
CA THR A 64 3.57 8.09 14.15
C THR A 64 3.57 6.87 13.22
N ILE A 65 3.67 5.66 13.79
CA ILE A 65 3.59 4.40 13.03
C ILE A 65 2.27 4.31 12.23
N GLY A 66 1.18 4.84 12.79
CA GLY A 66 -0.12 4.90 12.10
C GLY A 66 -0.08 5.72 10.81
N PHE A 67 0.67 6.83 10.79
CA PHE A 67 0.87 7.62 9.58
C PHE A 67 1.65 6.83 8.51
N LEU A 68 2.66 6.06 8.93
CA LEU A 68 3.46 5.24 8.02
C LEU A 68 2.60 4.17 7.33
N VAL A 69 1.78 3.44 8.11
CA VAL A 69 0.84 2.43 7.59
C VAL A 69 -0.20 3.08 6.66
N GLN A 70 -0.76 4.23 7.05
CA GLN A 70 -1.71 4.97 6.21
C GLN A 70 -1.09 5.38 4.87
N SER A 71 0.14 5.92 4.90
CA SER A 71 0.85 6.32 3.67
C SER A 71 1.15 5.12 2.78
N TYR A 72 1.55 3.99 3.37
CA TYR A 72 1.80 2.74 2.66
C TYR A 72 0.54 2.24 1.93
N LEU A 73 -0.60 2.19 2.63
CA LEU A 73 -1.89 1.81 2.02
C LEU A 73 -2.33 2.79 0.93
N SER A 74 -2.06 4.09 1.10
CA SER A 74 -2.41 5.10 0.10
C SER A 74 -1.63 4.91 -1.20
N VAL A 75 -0.35 4.56 -1.11
CA VAL A 75 0.49 4.27 -2.28
C VAL A 75 0.00 3.01 -3.00
N VAL A 76 -0.30 1.94 -2.26
CA VAL A 76 -0.85 0.69 -2.83
C VAL A 76 -2.16 0.96 -3.59
N LEU A 77 -3.08 1.73 -2.98
CA LEU A 77 -4.35 2.09 -3.60
C LEU A 77 -4.15 2.98 -4.84
N SER A 78 -3.16 3.87 -4.82
CA SER A 78 -2.82 4.73 -5.96
C SER A 78 -2.35 3.91 -7.16
N PHE A 79 -1.42 2.99 -6.95
CA PHE A 79 -0.94 2.09 -8.02
C PHE A 79 -2.04 1.15 -8.52
N SER A 80 -2.90 0.65 -7.63
CA SER A 80 -4.09 -0.12 -8.02
C SER A 80 -5.01 0.70 -8.94
N GLY A 81 -5.29 1.97 -8.61
CA GLY A 81 -6.07 2.87 -9.45
C GLY A 81 -5.41 3.11 -10.82
N ILE A 82 -4.09 3.33 -10.86
CA ILE A 82 -3.33 3.46 -12.10
C ILE A 82 -3.46 2.20 -12.97
N TYR A 83 -3.43 1.00 -12.37
CA TYR A 83 -3.60 -0.24 -13.12
C TYR A 83 -5.01 -0.42 -13.66
N VAL A 84 -6.04 -0.08 -12.87
CA VAL A 84 -7.44 -0.08 -13.32
C VAL A 84 -7.62 0.90 -14.47
N MET A 85 -7.04 2.10 -14.38
CA MET A 85 -7.07 3.08 -15.46
C MET A 85 -6.38 2.61 -16.72
N THR A 86 -5.19 2.02 -16.57
CA THR A 86 -4.44 1.48 -17.70
C THR A 86 -5.24 0.38 -18.39
N PHE A 87 -5.95 -0.46 -17.63
CA PHE A 87 -6.82 -1.49 -18.16
C PHE A 87 -8.07 -0.92 -18.85
N LEU A 88 -8.68 0.14 -18.32
CA LEU A 88 -9.85 0.78 -18.92
C LEU A 88 -9.51 1.60 -20.18
N LEU A 89 -8.32 2.20 -20.23
CA LEU A 89 -7.85 2.96 -21.38
C LEU A 89 -7.42 2.05 -22.55
N ASP A 90 -6.91 0.85 -22.24
CA ASP A 90 -6.58 -0.14 -23.27
C ASP A 90 -7.83 -0.88 -23.76
N LYS A 91 -8.42 -0.37 -24.84
CA LYS A 91 -9.57 -0.97 -25.53
C LYS A 91 -9.34 -2.42 -26.01
N SER A 92 -8.08 -2.89 -26.02
CA SER A 92 -7.72 -4.23 -26.46
C SER A 92 -7.69 -5.28 -25.34
N SER A 93 -7.89 -4.90 -24.07
CA SER A 93 -7.87 -5.81 -22.89
C SER A 93 -6.61 -6.69 -22.79
N ARG A 94 -5.46 -6.22 -23.32
CA ARG A 94 -4.19 -6.96 -23.35
C ARG A 94 -3.17 -6.47 -22.33
N ALA A 95 -3.48 -5.41 -21.58
CA ALA A 95 -2.58 -4.84 -20.58
C ALA A 95 -2.17 -5.84 -19.48
N PHE A 96 -3.09 -6.66 -18.99
CA PHE A 96 -2.87 -7.62 -17.91
C PHE A 96 -3.33 -9.03 -18.29
N ALA A 97 -2.55 -10.02 -17.87
CA ALA A 97 -2.95 -11.42 -17.92
C ALA A 97 -3.59 -11.80 -16.59
N PHE A 98 -4.82 -12.32 -16.64
CA PHE A 98 -5.53 -12.84 -15.47
C PHE A 98 -5.61 -14.38 -15.54
N PRO A 99 -5.67 -15.06 -14.37
CA PRO A 99 -5.86 -16.50 -14.32
C PRO A 99 -7.17 -16.92 -15.00
N LYS A 100 -7.20 -18.13 -15.56
CA LYS A 100 -8.36 -18.65 -16.30
C LYS A 100 -9.62 -18.72 -15.43
N GLU A 101 -9.47 -18.86 -14.12
CA GLU A 101 -10.57 -18.90 -13.14
C GLU A 101 -11.30 -17.55 -13.01
N PHE A 102 -10.56 -16.43 -13.09
CA PHE A 102 -11.14 -15.09 -13.12
C PHE A 102 -12.11 -14.93 -14.31
N TRP A 103 -11.67 -15.36 -15.50
CA TRP A 103 -12.51 -15.34 -16.70
C TRP A 103 -13.72 -16.29 -16.63
N MET A 104 -13.63 -17.36 -15.85
CA MET A 104 -14.71 -18.32 -15.67
C MET A 104 -15.81 -17.77 -14.75
N GLY A 105 -15.43 -17.04 -13.69
CA GLY A 105 -16.37 -16.28 -12.85
C GLY A 105 -17.08 -15.14 -13.61
N ILE A 106 -16.37 -14.50 -14.54
CA ILE A 106 -16.90 -13.43 -15.39
C ILE A 106 -17.97 -13.92 -16.38
N ARG A 107 -17.82 -15.12 -16.95
CA ARG A 107 -18.77 -15.67 -17.94
C ARG A 107 -20.19 -15.93 -17.40
N GLY A 108 -20.37 -15.99 -16.09
CA GLY A 108 -21.67 -16.24 -15.45
C GLY A 108 -22.53 -15.00 -15.20
N HIS A 109 -21.97 -13.78 -15.23
CA HIS A 109 -22.68 -12.55 -14.86
C HIS A 109 -22.95 -11.65 -16.08
N LYS A 110 -24.23 -11.45 -16.42
CA LYS A 110 -24.71 -10.65 -17.58
C LYS A 110 -24.73 -9.13 -17.35
N SER A 111 -24.23 -8.63 -16.23
CA SER A 111 -24.33 -7.21 -15.87
C SER A 111 -22.95 -6.57 -15.83
N ASP A 112 -22.69 -5.64 -16.75
CA ASP A 112 -21.39 -4.97 -16.95
C ASP A 112 -20.86 -4.27 -15.67
N TYR A 113 -21.75 -3.92 -14.74
CA TYR A 113 -21.42 -3.27 -13.46
C TYR A 113 -20.88 -4.24 -12.40
N ALA A 114 -21.25 -5.52 -12.47
CA ALA A 114 -20.81 -6.54 -11.51
C ALA A 114 -19.35 -6.97 -11.73
N LEU A 115 -18.78 -6.63 -12.89
CA LEU A 115 -17.43 -7.00 -13.32
C LEU A 115 -16.36 -6.01 -12.87
N PHE A 116 -16.76 -4.77 -12.58
CA PHE A 116 -15.82 -3.72 -12.16
C PHE A 116 -15.22 -3.99 -10.78
N TRP A 117 -16.05 -4.37 -9.80
CA TRP A 117 -15.58 -4.61 -8.43
C TRP A 117 -14.57 -5.77 -8.33
N PRO A 118 -14.83 -6.96 -8.90
CA PRO A 118 -13.85 -8.05 -8.94
C PRO A 118 -12.53 -7.63 -9.61
N LEU A 119 -12.58 -6.87 -10.70
CA LEU A 119 -11.39 -6.35 -11.38
C LEU A 119 -10.58 -5.42 -10.48
N VAL A 120 -11.24 -4.52 -9.75
CA VAL A 120 -10.59 -3.61 -8.80
C VAL A 120 -9.91 -4.41 -7.69
N PHE A 121 -10.58 -5.41 -7.11
CA PHE A 121 -9.99 -6.25 -6.07
C PHE A 121 -8.80 -7.07 -6.57
N GLU A 122 -8.87 -7.61 -7.79
CA GLU A 122 -7.78 -8.36 -8.40
C GLU A 122 -6.54 -7.48 -8.66
N LEU A 123 -6.74 -6.28 -9.17
CA LEU A 123 -5.64 -5.33 -9.41
C LEU A 123 -5.13 -4.68 -8.11
N LEU A 124 -5.98 -4.54 -7.10
CA LEU A 124 -5.58 -4.15 -5.75
C LEU A 124 -4.72 -5.24 -5.11
N TYR A 125 -5.11 -6.51 -5.26
CA TYR A 125 -4.35 -7.65 -4.83
C TYR A 125 -2.97 -7.69 -5.50
N PHE A 126 -2.92 -7.54 -6.83
CA PHE A 126 -1.66 -7.44 -7.57
C PHE A 126 -0.76 -6.29 -7.06
N SER A 127 -1.34 -5.11 -6.80
CA SER A 127 -0.61 -3.97 -6.24
C SER A 127 -0.09 -4.26 -4.83
N LEU A 128 -0.90 -4.87 -3.96
CA LEU A 128 -0.48 -5.28 -2.62
C LEU A 128 0.70 -6.24 -2.68
N MET A 129 0.60 -7.29 -3.51
CA MET A 129 1.63 -8.32 -3.65
C MET A 129 2.94 -7.79 -4.25
N THR A 130 2.83 -6.82 -5.17
CA THR A 130 3.99 -6.11 -5.73
C THR A 130 4.64 -5.23 -4.67
N MET A 131 3.84 -4.54 -3.86
CA MET A 131 4.34 -3.67 -2.79
C MET A 131 4.98 -4.48 -1.64
N SER A 132 4.46 -5.65 -1.31
CA SER A 132 5.04 -6.57 -0.30
C SER A 132 6.15 -7.45 -0.85
N THR A 133 6.48 -7.36 -2.14
CA THR A 133 7.50 -8.18 -2.83
C THR A 133 7.26 -9.70 -2.77
N THR A 134 6.03 -10.14 -2.43
CA THR A 134 5.66 -11.57 -2.33
C THR A 134 5.37 -12.19 -3.69
N GLY A 135 4.82 -11.42 -4.63
CA GLY A 135 4.71 -11.75 -6.06
C GLY A 135 4.33 -13.18 -6.42
N LEU A 136 3.07 -13.58 -6.23
CA LEU A 136 2.61 -14.95 -6.55
C LEU A 136 2.56 -15.30 -8.05
N GLY A 137 2.65 -14.30 -8.95
CA GLY A 137 2.80 -14.51 -10.39
C GLY A 137 1.54 -14.96 -11.14
N ASP A 138 0.39 -14.93 -10.47
CA ASP A 138 -0.93 -15.20 -11.03
C ASP A 138 -1.42 -14.09 -11.98
N VAL A 139 -1.13 -12.83 -11.65
CA VAL A 139 -1.41 -11.65 -12.48
C VAL A 139 -0.10 -11.03 -12.93
N PHE A 140 0.06 -10.81 -14.24
CA PHE A 140 1.28 -10.21 -14.79
C PHE A 140 1.02 -9.21 -15.93
N PRO A 141 1.80 -8.10 -15.98
CA PRO A 141 1.70 -7.10 -17.04
C PRO A 141 2.30 -7.62 -18.35
N LYS A 142 1.52 -7.58 -19.42
CA LYS A 142 1.98 -7.99 -20.76
C LYS A 142 2.58 -6.84 -21.57
N LEU A 143 2.07 -5.63 -21.37
CA LEU A 143 2.47 -4.45 -22.15
C LEU A 143 3.65 -3.72 -21.52
N TRP A 144 4.46 -3.08 -22.36
CA TRP A 144 5.71 -2.43 -21.95
C TRP A 144 5.48 -1.31 -20.93
N TYR A 145 4.40 -0.53 -21.08
CA TYR A 145 4.04 0.54 -20.15
C TYR A 145 3.56 0.00 -18.80
N SER A 146 2.77 -1.08 -18.76
CA SER A 146 2.35 -1.72 -17.51
C SER A 146 3.54 -2.35 -16.77
N ARG A 147 4.52 -2.88 -17.51
CA ARG A 147 5.79 -3.37 -16.95
C ARG A 147 6.59 -2.24 -16.33
N LEU A 148 6.70 -1.09 -17.01
CA LEU A 148 7.41 0.07 -16.50
C LEU A 148 6.76 0.60 -15.20
N MET A 149 5.44 0.67 -15.15
CA MET A 149 4.71 1.04 -13.92
C MET A 149 4.95 0.05 -12.77
N ALA A 150 4.93 -1.25 -13.05
CA ALA A 150 5.26 -2.28 -12.06
C ALA A 150 6.71 -2.15 -11.55
N CYS A 151 7.67 -1.86 -12.43
CA CYS A 151 9.05 -1.58 -12.04
C CYS A 151 9.15 -0.36 -11.11
N CYS A 152 8.44 0.73 -11.42
CA CYS A 152 8.39 1.91 -10.54
C CYS A 152 7.80 1.56 -9.17
N GLN A 153 6.73 0.76 -9.12
CA GLN A 153 6.14 0.32 -7.87
C GLN A 153 7.11 -0.54 -7.04
N MET A 154 7.85 -1.45 -7.67
CA MET A 154 8.88 -2.25 -7.00
C MET A 154 10.00 -1.37 -6.41
N PHE A 155 10.44 -0.33 -7.13
CA PHE A 155 11.45 0.60 -6.61
C PHE A 155 10.94 1.34 -5.36
N ILE A 156 9.69 1.81 -5.39
CA ILE A 156 9.06 2.49 -4.26
C ILE A 156 8.89 1.53 -3.06
N SER A 157 8.54 0.27 -3.31
CA SER A 157 8.45 -0.76 -2.27
C SER A 157 9.77 -0.94 -1.51
N VAL A 158 10.91 -0.97 -2.22
CA VAL A 158 12.24 -1.08 -1.59
C VAL A 158 12.52 0.12 -0.68
N VAL A 159 12.25 1.35 -1.15
CA VAL A 159 12.42 2.56 -0.34
C VAL A 159 11.54 2.52 0.91
N TYR A 160 10.28 2.12 0.77
CA TYR A 160 9.36 1.97 1.90
C TYR A 160 9.82 0.93 2.91
N SER A 161 10.33 -0.21 2.42
CA SER A 161 10.87 -1.28 3.27
C SER A 161 12.04 -0.78 4.11
N ILE A 162 12.97 -0.01 3.51
CA ILE A 162 14.09 0.60 4.23
C ILE A 162 13.59 1.57 5.30
N VAL A 163 12.62 2.41 4.98
CA VAL A 163 12.03 3.37 5.94
C VAL A 163 11.38 2.65 7.11
N ILE A 164 10.51 1.67 6.84
CA ILE A 164 9.81 0.88 7.87
C ILE A 164 10.82 0.18 8.78
N LEU A 165 11.83 -0.47 8.22
CA LEU A 165 12.89 -1.11 8.99
C LEU A 165 13.69 -0.11 9.82
N SER A 166 14.05 1.04 9.26
CA SER A 166 14.80 2.09 9.96
C SER A 166 14.01 2.63 11.17
N TYR A 167 12.71 2.90 10.99
CA TYR A 167 11.84 3.32 12.09
C TYR A 167 11.63 2.21 13.12
N GLY A 168 11.49 0.95 12.68
CA GLY A 168 11.38 -0.21 13.56
C GLY A 168 12.62 -0.39 14.43
N LEU A 169 13.81 -0.30 13.84
CA LEU A 169 15.09 -0.39 14.55
C LEU A 169 15.28 0.77 15.54
N ASN A 170 14.91 2.00 15.16
CA ASN A 170 14.99 3.15 16.06
C ASN A 170 14.02 2.99 17.26
N ALA A 171 12.81 2.48 17.03
CA ALA A 171 11.85 2.21 18.09
C ALA A 171 12.34 1.14 19.08
N ILE A 172 13.05 0.11 18.59
CA ILE A 172 13.65 -0.94 19.43
C ILE A 172 14.87 -0.38 20.17
N GLY A 173 15.72 0.39 19.52
CA GLY A 173 16.94 0.97 20.10
C GLY A 173 16.68 2.05 21.16
N ALA A 174 15.60 2.82 21.02
CA ALA A 174 15.25 3.88 21.97
C ALA A 174 14.66 3.35 23.28
N ARG A 175 13.94 2.23 23.25
CA ARG A 175 13.30 1.62 24.44
C ARG A 175 14.27 1.31 25.59
N PRO A 176 15.39 0.59 25.39
CA PRO A 176 16.30 0.26 26.49
C PRO A 176 17.01 1.49 27.07
N VAL A 177 17.24 2.55 26.27
CA VAL A 177 17.87 3.79 26.75
C VAL A 177 16.91 4.59 27.63
N ILE A 178 15.65 4.72 27.21
CA ILE A 178 14.62 5.42 27.98
C ILE A 178 14.34 4.69 29.30
N GLU A 179 14.28 3.36 29.27
CA GLU A 179 14.08 2.52 30.46
C GLU A 179 15.23 2.67 31.47
N ARG A 180 16.48 2.68 30.98
CA ARG A 180 17.66 2.94 31.81
C ARG A 180 17.65 4.37 32.38
N ALA A 181 17.30 5.37 31.58
CA ALA A 181 17.23 6.75 32.03
C ALA A 181 16.12 6.97 33.08
N ALA A 182 14.95 6.33 32.92
CA ALA A 182 13.88 6.34 33.90
C ALA A 182 14.32 5.65 35.20
N SER A 183 14.93 4.46 35.11
CA SER A 183 15.43 3.71 36.26
C SER A 183 16.48 4.50 37.05
N GLN A 184 17.39 5.21 36.38
CA GLN A 184 18.37 6.08 37.03
C GLN A 184 17.73 7.27 37.74
N ARG A 185 16.69 7.88 37.15
CA ARG A 185 15.96 9.00 37.78
C ARG A 185 15.24 8.56 39.05
N PHE A 186 14.61 7.38 39.06
CA PHE A 186 13.99 6.84 40.27
C PHE A 186 15.03 6.58 41.37
N ALA A 187 16.15 5.92 41.04
CA ALA A 187 17.23 5.68 41.98
C ALA A 187 17.85 6.98 42.54
N TYR A 188 17.96 8.03 41.71
CA TYR A 188 18.43 9.34 42.16
C TYR A 188 17.45 10.02 43.11
N ILE A 189 16.14 10.00 42.82
CA ILE A 189 15.10 10.57 43.68
C ILE A 189 15.07 9.87 45.04
N GLU A 190 15.23 8.55 45.07
CA GLU A 190 15.28 7.77 46.30
C GLU A 190 16.48 8.16 47.18
N ARG A 191 17.67 8.26 46.59
CA ARG A 191 18.88 8.75 47.29
C ARG A 191 18.72 10.16 47.84
N GLN A 192 18.04 11.05 47.11
CA GLN A 192 17.72 12.40 47.56
C GLN A 192 16.79 12.37 48.78
N LYS A 193 15.75 11.54 48.78
CA LYS A 193 14.83 11.39 49.92
C LYS A 193 15.57 10.85 51.14
N SER A 194 16.38 9.80 51.01
CA SER A 194 17.17 9.25 52.13
C SER A 194 18.13 10.28 52.72
N ARG A 195 18.82 11.07 51.89
CA ARG A 195 19.72 12.12 52.38
C ARG A 195 18.99 13.25 53.11
N ARG A 196 17.78 13.60 52.69
CA ARG A 196 16.96 14.62 53.37
C ARG A 196 16.47 14.11 54.72
N ALA A 197 16.02 12.85 54.79
CA ALA A 197 15.62 12.22 56.04
C ALA A 197 16.79 12.20 57.04
N LEU A 198 17.97 11.77 56.59
CA LEU A 198 19.17 11.68 57.43
C LEU A 198 19.64 13.06 57.93
N LYS A 199 19.52 14.11 57.11
CA LYS A 199 19.79 15.49 57.54
C LYS A 199 18.77 15.99 58.57
N ALA A 200 17.49 15.68 58.39
CA ALA A 200 16.44 16.06 59.34
C ALA A 200 16.63 15.37 60.69
N GLU A 201 17.01 14.09 60.70
CA GLU A 201 17.35 13.35 61.92
C GLU A 201 18.57 13.94 62.64
N ALA A 202 19.63 14.27 61.90
CA ALA A 202 20.83 14.89 62.47
C ALA A 202 20.54 16.27 63.08
N GLN A 203 19.68 17.08 62.44
CA GLN A 203 19.25 18.37 62.97
C GLN A 203 18.43 18.20 64.26
N ALA A 204 17.46 17.28 64.27
CA ALA A 204 16.66 17.01 65.47
C ALA A 204 17.51 16.48 66.64
N ALA A 205 18.56 15.70 66.37
CA ALA A 205 19.49 15.23 67.40
C ALA A 205 20.36 16.37 67.97
N ALA A 206 20.83 17.29 67.13
CA ALA A 206 21.61 18.45 67.56
C ALA A 206 20.78 19.40 68.44
N GLU A 207 19.52 19.65 68.07
CA GLU A 207 18.59 20.46 68.88
C GLU A 207 18.37 19.84 70.27
N ARG A 208 18.17 18.52 70.33
CA ARG A 208 18.04 17.79 71.61
C ARG A 208 19.28 17.90 72.50
N ALA A 209 20.48 17.81 71.91
CA ALA A 209 21.74 17.93 72.65
C ALA A 209 22.02 19.36 73.16
N SER A 210 21.50 20.38 72.47
CA SER A 210 21.62 21.79 72.92
C SER A 210 20.63 22.18 74.02
N ALA A 211 19.57 21.39 74.22
CA ALA A 211 18.52 21.63 75.21
C ALA A 211 18.77 20.91 76.55
N SER A 212 19.79 20.05 76.64
CA SER A 212 20.24 19.34 77.84
C SER A 212 21.48 19.99 78.44
#